data_AF-A0A941J3H9-F1
#
_entry.id   AF-A0A941J3H9-F1
#
_cell.length_a   1.000
_cell.length_b   1.000
_cell.length_c   1.000
_cell.angle_alpha   90.00
_cell.angle_beta   90.00
_cell.angle_gamma   90.00
#
_symmetry.space_group_name_H-M   'P 1'
#
loop_
_entity.id
_entity.type
_entity.pdbx_description
1 polymer ?
#
loop_
_entity_poly.entity_id
_entity_poly.type
_entity_poly.pdbx_seq_one_letter_code
_entity_poly.pdbx_strand_id
1 'polypeptide(L)' 'MMRWQQPLVIEGAVRTCSGCGAYRDWIVFCLRDESIWLRCRAGHETREPSLDAAWYNRNSGPVDRWHPTLEDGLRHLGH' A
#
# COMPACT_ATOMS: atom_id res chain seq x y z
N MET A 1 -3.08 6.40 -3.50
CA MET A 1 -2.71 5.59 -2.32
C MET A 1 -3.97 5.03 -1.71
N MET A 2 -3.92 3.85 -1.11
CA MET A 2 -5.10 3.22 -0.51
C MET A 2 -4.75 2.55 0.82
N ARG A 3 -5.70 2.58 1.76
CA ARG A 3 -5.58 1.86 3.01
C ARG A 3 -6.20 0.47 2.87
N TRP A 4 -5.43 -0.56 3.22
CA TRP A 4 -5.83 -1.95 3.21
C TRP A 4 -5.91 -2.48 4.64
N GLN A 5 -7.12 -2.46 5.21
CA GLN A 5 -7.34 -2.77 6.63
C GLN A 5 -7.31 -4.27 6.93
N GLN A 6 -7.73 -5.10 5.97
CA GLN A 6 -7.73 -6.55 6.09
C GLN A 6 -6.32 -7.14 5.88
N PRO A 7 -6.08 -8.43 6.19
CA PRO A 7 -4.84 -9.08 5.81
C PRO A 7 -4.60 -8.99 4.30
N LEU A 8 -3.38 -8.66 3.90
CA LEU A 8 -3.01 -8.65 2.48
C LEU A 8 -2.55 -10.05 2.09
N VAL A 9 -3.33 -10.71 1.24
CA VAL A 9 -3.02 -12.07 0.76
C VAL A 9 -2.50 -11.98 -0.67
N ILE A 10 -1.29 -12.46 -0.90
CA ILE A 10 -0.61 -12.45 -2.19
C ILE A 10 -0.19 -13.89 -2.48
N GLU A 11 -0.65 -14.43 -3.62
CA GLU A 11 -0.32 -15.81 -4.03
C GLU A 11 -0.63 -16.86 -2.95
N GLY A 12 -1.67 -16.61 -2.13
CA GLY A 12 -2.08 -17.49 -1.03
C GLY A 12 -1.32 -17.29 0.29
N ALA A 13 -0.29 -16.43 0.32
CA ALA A 13 0.46 -16.10 1.53
C ALA A 13 0.00 -14.77 2.15
N VAL A 14 -0.12 -14.73 3.48
CA VAL A 14 -0.39 -13.48 4.20
C VAL A 14 0.89 -12.66 4.26
N ARG A 15 0.84 -11.44 3.74
CA ARG A 15 1.98 -10.53 3.76
C ARG A 15 2.18 -9.95 5.15
N THR A 16 3.40 -10.07 5.66
CA THR A 16 3.82 -9.55 6.96
C THR A 16 5.00 -8.59 6.78
N CYS A 17 5.07 -7.57 7.62
CA CYS A 17 6.19 -6.64 7.67
C CYS A 17 7.42 -7.36 8.24
N SER A 18 8.52 -7.40 7.49
CA SER A 18 9.78 -8.00 7.94
C SER A 18 10.38 -7.29 9.17
N GLY A 19 10.09 -5.99 9.36
CA GLY A 19 10.63 -5.20 10.48
C GLY A 19 9.84 -5.32 11.79
N CYS A 20 8.50 -5.38 11.73
CA CYS A 20 7.66 -5.35 12.94
C CYS A 20 6.59 -6.45 13.02
N GLY A 21 6.52 -7.36 12.05
CA GLY A 21 5.56 -8.47 12.03
C GLY A 21 4.10 -8.06 11.78
N ALA A 22 3.81 -6.78 11.50
CA ALA A 22 2.46 -6.34 11.17
C ALA A 22 1.93 -7.07 9.92
N TYR A 23 0.70 -7.60 9.99
CA TYR A 23 0.11 -8.41 8.92
C TYR A 23 -1.15 -7.79 8.28
N ARG A 24 -1.56 -6.62 8.76
CA ARG A 24 -2.76 -5.88 8.34
C ARG A 24 -2.52 -4.38 8.44
N ASP A 25 -3.54 -3.58 8.09
CA ASP A 25 -3.49 -2.11 8.16
C ASP A 25 -2.35 -1.52 7.30
N TRP A 26 -2.22 -2.02 6.07
CA TRP A 26 -1.23 -1.57 5.12
C TRP A 26 -1.67 -0.27 4.44
N ILE A 27 -0.72 0.62 4.14
CA ILE A 27 -0.88 1.65 3.13
C ILE A 27 -0.22 1.13 1.86
N VAL A 28 -0.99 1.06 0.77
CA VAL A 28 -0.51 0.63 -0.54
C VAL A 28 -0.32 1.86 -1.43
N PHE A 29 0.88 2.00 -1.98
CA PHE A 29 1.23 3.01 -2.97
C PHE A 29 1.38 2.37 -4.34
N CYS A 30 0.86 3.03 -5.37
CA CYS A 30 1.28 2.82 -6.74
C CYS A 30 2.09 4.05 -7.15
N LEU A 31 3.37 3.86 -7.43
CA LEU A 31 4.25 4.93 -7.90
C LEU A 31 4.10 5.12 -9.42
N ARG A 32 4.73 6.17 -9.96
CA ARG A 32 4.66 6.53 -11.40
C ARG A 32 5.33 5.50 -12.31
N ASP A 33 6.26 4.72 -11.78
CA ASP A 33 6.94 3.62 -12.47
C ASP A 33 6.15 2.29 -12.39
N GLU A 34 4.87 2.37 -12.03
CA GLU A 34 3.95 1.23 -11.84
C GLU A 34 4.36 0.27 -10.70
N SER A 35 5.36 0.63 -9.90
CA SER A 35 5.77 -0.17 -8.76
C SER A 35 4.79 -0.04 -7.59
N ILE A 36 4.47 -1.18 -6.97
CA ILE A 36 3.66 -1.23 -5.77
C ILE A 36 4.55 -1.26 -4.53
N TRP A 37 4.21 -0.41 -3.56
CA TRP A 37 4.89 -0.32 -2.28
C TRP A 37 3.90 -0.47 -1.14
N LEU A 38 4.34 -1.11 -0.06
CA LEU A 38 3.58 -1.34 1.15
C LEU A 38 4.25 -0.60 2.30
N ARG A 39 3.46 0.13 3.08
CA ARG A 39 3.87 0.73 4.35
C ARG A 39 3.04 0.17 5.48
N CYS A 40 3.71 -0.36 6.51
CA CYS A 40 3.02 -0.82 7.72
C CYS A 40 2.73 0.35 8.67
N ARG A 41 1.90 0.11 9.69
CA ARG A 41 1.60 1.12 10.74
C ARG A 41 2.82 1.66 11.49
N ALA A 42 3.91 0.90 11.54
CA ALA A 42 5.16 1.33 12.19
C ALA A 42 6.04 2.19 11.26
N GLY A 43 5.61 2.42 10.02
CA GLY A 43 6.30 3.24 9.04
C GLY A 43 7.35 2.53 8.19
N HIS A 44 7.53 1.21 8.34
CA HIS A 44 8.42 0.45 7.46
C HIS A 44 7.83 0.31 6.07
N GLU A 45 8.65 0.54 5.05
CA GLU A 45 8.29 0.48 3.65
C GLU A 45 9.00 -0.69 2.96
N THR A 46 8.27 -1.38 2.09
CA THR A 46 8.83 -2.42 1.23
C THR A 46 8.19 -2.37 -0.14
N ARG A 47 9.00 -2.58 -1.18
CA ARG A 47 8.48 -2.86 -2.52
C ARG A 47 7.79 -4.23 -2.51
N GLU A 48 6.67 -4.33 -3.21
CA GLU A 48 5.92 -5.58 -3.37
C GLU A 48 5.91 -5.98 -4.86
N PRO A 49 6.80 -6.88 -5.29
CA PRO A 49 6.97 -7.22 -6.70
C PRO A 49 5.85 -8.09 -7.27
N SER A 50 5.09 -8.80 -6.43
CA SER A 50 3.99 -9.67 -6.86
C SER A 50 2.68 -8.89 -7.13
N LEU A 51 2.66 -7.58 -6.89
CA LEU A 51 1.52 -6.70 -7.18
C LEU A 51 1.90 -5.67 -8.25
N ASP A 52 0.94 -5.33 -9.10
CA ASP A 52 1.10 -4.38 -10.21
C ASP A 52 0.05 -3.26 -10.16
N ALA A 53 0.22 -2.26 -11.03
CA ALA A 53 -0.72 -1.15 -11.16
C ALA A 53 -2.15 -1.62 -11.53
N ALA A 54 -2.29 -2.73 -12.26
CA ALA A 54 -3.59 -3.29 -12.62
C ALA A 54 -4.32 -3.84 -11.38
N TRP A 55 -3.62 -4.55 -10.50
CA TRP A 55 -4.13 -4.97 -9.20
C TRP A 55 -4.50 -3.76 -8.37
N TYR A 56 -3.63 -2.75 -8.31
CA TYR A 56 -3.88 -1.53 -7.56
C TYR A 56 -5.19 -0.87 -8.02
N ASN A 57 -5.33 -0.59 -9.31
CA ASN A 57 -6.50 0.10 -9.88
C ASN A 57 -7.81 -0.68 -9.69
N ARG A 58 -7.77 -2.02 -9.64
CA ARG A 58 -8.96 -2.85 -9.35
C ARG A 58 -9.40 -2.76 -7.88
N ASN A 59 -8.48 -2.47 -6.97
CA ASN A 59 -8.69 -2.55 -5.52
C ASN A 59 -8.76 -1.18 -4.83
N SER A 60 -8.05 -0.18 -5.36
CA SER A 60 -8.29 1.21 -5.02
C SER A 60 -9.65 1.55 -5.62
N GLY A 61 -10.60 1.99 -4.78
CA GLY A 61 -11.87 2.53 -5.27
C GLY A 61 -11.65 3.66 -6.30
N PRO A 62 -12.72 4.26 -6.83
CA PRO A 62 -12.60 5.33 -7.84
C PRO A 62 -11.52 6.34 -7.42
N VAL A 63 -10.52 6.53 -8.30
CA VAL A 63 -9.39 7.43 -8.04
C VAL A 63 -9.95 8.85 -7.97
N ASP A 64 -10.16 9.31 -6.76
CA ASP A 64 -10.74 10.59 -6.42
C ASP A 64 -9.66 11.67 -6.26
N ARG A 65 -8.39 11.29 -6.03
CA ARG A 65 -7.27 12.24 -5.92
C ARG A 65 -5.88 11.67 -6.21
N TRP A 66 -5.09 12.46 -6.93
CA TRP A 66 -3.64 12.26 -7.04
C TRP A 66 -2.92 13.16 -6.04
N HIS A 67 -1.94 12.61 -5.31
CA HIS A 67 -1.13 13.36 -4.36
C HIS A 67 0.29 13.54 -4.91
N PRO A 68 0.83 14.78 -4.93
CA PRO A 68 2.14 15.05 -5.50
C PRO A 68 3.29 14.52 -4.65
N THR A 69 3.09 14.34 -3.34
CA THR A 69 4.11 13.84 -2.42
C THR A 69 3.57 12.71 -1.53
N LEU A 70 4.48 11.91 -0.97
CA LEU A 70 4.14 10.88 0.01
C LEU A 70 3.51 11.51 1.26
N GLU A 71 4.08 12.62 1.75
CA GLU A 71 3.62 13.32 2.95
C GLU A 71 2.19 13.86 2.79
N ASP A 72 1.88 14.51 1.65
CA ASP A 72 0.52 14.98 1.35
C ASP A 72 -0.49 13.83 1.37
N GLY A 73 -0.02 12.68 0.93
CA GLY A 73 -0.75 11.45 0.94
C GLY A 73 -1.05 10.90 2.32
N LEU A 74 0.00 10.75 3.13
CA LEU A 74 -0.12 10.28 4.51
C LEU A 74 -1.03 11.20 5.32
N ARG A 75 -0.89 12.52 5.15
CA ARG A 75 -1.77 13.51 5.79
C ARG A 75 -3.24 13.33 5.40
N HIS A 76 -3.52 13.02 4.12
CA HIS A 76 -4.88 12.71 3.67
C HIS A 76 -5.43 11.43 4.32
N LEU A 77 -4.56 10.46 4.63
CA LEU A 77 -4.91 9.21 5.32
C LEU A 77 -4.94 9.34 6.86
N GLY A 78 -4.69 10.53 7.41
CA GLY A 78 -4.68 10.79 8.85
C GLY A 78 -3.41 10.35 9.59
N HIS A 79 -2.28 10.31 8.88
CA HIS A 79 -0.94 9.98 9.41
C HIS A 79 -0.02 11.20 9.44
#